data_AF-A0AAV8WZT3-F1
#
_entry.id   AF-A0AAV8WZT3-F1
#
_cell.length_a   1.000
_cell.length_b   1.000
_cell.length_c   1.000
_cell.angle_alpha   90.00
_cell.angle_beta   90.00
_cell.angle_gamma   90.00
#
_symmetry.space_group_name_H-M   'P 1'
#
loop_
_entity.id
_entity.type
_entity.pdbx_description
1 polymer ?
#
loop_
_entity_poly.entity_id
_entity_poly.type
_entity_poly.pdbx_seq_one_letter_code
_entity_poly.pdbx_strand_id
1 'polypeptide(L)'
;MMKRKMKMRSLMTKKKNMRTAKRKKKQNMRIRKKESKKEDKKSDESDDDDDGDEDEEKEKKRDKDKRKKERVKLYTKDRHLLLSFIYFDQTHCGYIFDKDIEDLLYTLGLKLSRAQVRKLVSKVVTRDSLHYRKLTDKPREDDFIVIDDSEKDANLHELALGNKRLLPIFVSEETIAKRMKSADSAESTELEDGFVMFRGSLVDVNKLMSQLERSERARIDTEARMVELKNENQKLSEKYTKSNSSIKHLNSEVKDYKEKLRNTEDSLIRVTAYSKLFQTTLIDIRDKIDPVLKSTSHKEETTFVKKDKDDKDKDKKHEENKSRWEKEVKKGRIE
;
A
#
# COMPACT_ATOMS: atom_id res chain seq x y z
N MET A 1 67.65 -22.07 -17.24
CA MET A 1 66.69 -22.38 -16.14
C MET A 1 66.19 -21.15 -15.34
N MET A 2 67.00 -20.11 -15.06
CA MET A 2 66.60 -18.98 -14.20
C MET A 2 65.37 -18.18 -14.66
N LYS A 3 65.24 -17.88 -15.97
CA LYS A 3 64.11 -17.08 -16.51
C LYS A 3 62.73 -17.71 -16.26
N ARG A 4 62.62 -19.06 -16.28
CA ARG A 4 61.37 -19.78 -15.99
C ARG A 4 61.00 -19.71 -14.50
N LYS A 5 61.98 -19.84 -13.58
CA LYS A 5 61.74 -19.69 -12.13
C LYS A 5 61.26 -18.28 -11.77
N MET A 6 61.81 -17.25 -12.41
CA MET A 6 61.43 -15.85 -12.19
C MET A 6 59.99 -15.56 -12.66
N LYS A 7 59.58 -16.09 -13.83
CA LYS A 7 58.22 -15.94 -14.36
C LYS A 7 57.18 -16.66 -13.49
N MET A 8 57.50 -17.85 -13.00
CA MET A 8 56.63 -18.59 -12.07
C MET A 8 56.46 -17.87 -10.72
N ARG A 9 57.54 -17.31 -10.16
CA ARG A 9 57.45 -16.49 -8.94
C ARG A 9 56.54 -15.28 -9.16
N SER A 10 56.70 -14.53 -10.24
CA SER A 10 55.86 -13.36 -10.57
C SER A 10 54.37 -13.72 -10.70
N LEU A 11 54.05 -14.85 -11.34
CA LEU A 11 52.67 -15.35 -11.47
C LEU A 11 52.07 -15.75 -10.12
N MET A 12 52.86 -16.37 -9.23
CA MET A 12 52.43 -16.69 -7.87
C MET A 12 52.18 -15.42 -7.04
N THR A 13 53.02 -14.40 -7.16
CA THR A 13 52.81 -13.11 -6.46
C THR A 13 51.55 -12.40 -6.95
N LYS A 14 51.31 -12.36 -8.28
CA LYS A 14 50.08 -11.78 -8.85
C LYS A 14 48.83 -12.54 -8.38
N LYS A 15 48.87 -13.88 -8.35
CA LYS A 15 47.74 -14.69 -7.88
C LYS A 15 47.47 -14.52 -6.37
N LYS A 16 48.52 -14.31 -5.56
CA LYS A 16 48.41 -14.02 -4.13
C LYS A 16 47.79 -12.63 -3.88
N ASN A 17 48.22 -11.61 -4.63
CA ASN A 17 47.68 -10.25 -4.53
C ASN A 17 46.21 -10.15 -4.99
N MET A 18 45.82 -10.91 -6.01
CA MET A 18 44.42 -10.94 -6.46
C MET A 18 43.50 -11.61 -5.42
N ARG A 19 43.99 -12.64 -4.72
CA ARG A 19 43.26 -13.32 -3.63
C ARG A 19 43.11 -12.41 -2.41
N THR A 20 44.14 -11.64 -2.03
CA THR A 20 44.06 -10.69 -0.91
C THR A 20 43.13 -9.52 -1.22
N ALA A 21 43.14 -8.99 -2.46
CA ALA A 21 42.20 -7.95 -2.90
C ALA A 21 40.73 -8.43 -2.85
N LYS A 22 40.44 -9.66 -3.30
CA LYS A 22 39.08 -10.24 -3.24
C LYS A 22 38.62 -10.45 -1.79
N ARG A 23 39.54 -10.80 -0.89
CA ARG A 23 39.26 -10.98 0.56
C ARG A 23 38.95 -9.64 1.24
N LYS A 24 39.72 -8.58 0.94
CA LYS A 24 39.44 -7.20 1.41
C LYS A 24 38.09 -6.67 0.91
N LYS A 25 37.74 -6.89 -0.37
CA LYS A 25 36.45 -6.47 -0.94
C LYS A 25 35.25 -7.17 -0.27
N LYS A 26 35.38 -8.47 0.05
CA LYS A 26 34.36 -9.23 0.77
C LYS A 26 34.20 -8.78 2.24
N GLN A 27 35.28 -8.35 2.88
CA GLN A 27 35.25 -7.80 4.24
C GLN A 27 34.61 -6.42 4.29
N ASN A 28 34.92 -5.52 3.35
CA ASN A 28 34.26 -4.20 3.25
C ASN A 28 32.76 -4.29 2.98
N MET A 29 32.31 -5.24 2.14
CA MET A 29 30.86 -5.46 1.95
C MET A 29 30.16 -5.98 3.21
N ARG A 30 30.85 -6.75 4.06
CA ARG A 30 30.29 -7.22 5.34
C ARG A 30 30.23 -6.11 6.38
N ILE A 31 31.17 -5.15 6.37
CA ILE A 31 31.17 -4.00 7.27
C ILE A 31 30.02 -3.04 6.90
N ARG A 32 29.87 -2.67 5.62
CA ARG A 32 28.76 -1.83 5.15
C ARG A 32 27.38 -2.41 5.47
N LYS A 33 27.21 -3.74 5.35
CA LYS A 33 25.95 -4.42 5.69
C LYS A 33 25.68 -4.51 7.21
N LYS A 34 26.71 -4.36 8.05
CA LYS A 34 26.57 -4.29 9.51
C LYS A 34 26.28 -2.86 9.97
N GLU A 35 26.84 -1.84 9.32
CA GLU A 35 26.54 -0.43 9.60
C GLU A 35 25.09 -0.09 9.24
N SER A 36 24.62 -0.50 8.05
CA SER A 36 23.22 -0.26 7.65
C SER A 36 22.19 -0.95 8.56
N LYS A 37 22.57 -2.04 9.24
CA LYS A 37 21.69 -2.73 10.21
C LYS A 37 21.76 -2.15 11.62
N LYS A 38 22.74 -1.31 11.93
CA LYS A 38 22.88 -0.63 13.23
C LYS A 38 22.21 0.74 13.24
N GLU A 39 22.06 1.40 12.10
CA GLU A 39 21.29 2.65 11.99
C GLU A 39 19.77 2.42 12.17
N ASP A 40 19.24 1.28 11.70
CA ASP A 40 17.81 0.92 11.86
C ASP A 40 17.42 0.43 13.27
N LYS A 41 18.37 0.32 14.22
CA LYS A 41 18.14 -0.30 15.55
C LYS A 41 18.46 0.60 16.74
N LYS A 42 18.63 1.91 16.53
CA LYS A 42 19.07 2.84 17.58
C LYS A 42 18.04 3.92 17.95
N SER A 43 16.75 3.63 17.79
CA SER A 43 15.67 4.56 18.18
C SER A 43 14.65 3.95 19.14
N ASP A 44 14.99 2.93 19.91
CA ASP A 44 14.08 2.41 20.93
C ASP A 44 14.87 1.98 22.17
N GLU A 45 14.36 2.41 23.33
CA GLU A 45 14.84 2.25 24.72
C GLU A 45 15.77 3.35 25.28
N SER A 46 15.17 4.34 25.95
CA SER A 46 15.23 4.48 27.43
C SER A 46 14.39 5.68 27.96
N ASP A 47 13.54 5.34 28.94
CA ASP A 47 13.11 6.03 30.17
C ASP A 47 12.35 7.36 30.18
N ASP A 48 11.08 7.23 30.61
CA ASP A 48 10.35 7.91 31.70
C ASP A 48 10.32 9.43 31.87
N ASP A 49 9.08 9.87 32.11
CA ASP A 49 8.58 11.06 32.79
C ASP A 49 8.65 12.43 32.08
N ASP A 50 7.45 12.88 31.70
CA ASP A 50 6.87 14.20 32.01
C ASP A 50 6.34 15.02 30.82
N ASP A 51 5.11 15.49 31.01
CA ASP A 51 4.31 16.49 30.32
C ASP A 51 3.96 16.37 28.82
N GLY A 52 2.64 16.31 28.58
CA GLY A 52 2.03 16.24 27.26
C GLY A 52 1.82 17.61 26.61
N ASP A 53 2.48 17.84 25.47
CA ASP A 53 2.05 18.85 24.50
C ASP A 53 2.71 18.71 23.09
N GLU A 54 3.08 17.50 22.65
CA GLU A 54 3.85 17.30 21.38
C GLU A 54 3.12 16.52 20.26
N ASP A 55 1.87 16.10 20.45
CA ASP A 55 1.18 15.23 19.48
C ASP A 55 0.69 15.97 18.21
N GLU A 56 0.58 17.30 18.22
CA GLU A 56 0.15 18.07 17.04
C GLU A 56 1.25 18.29 15.98
N GLU A 57 2.54 18.21 16.35
CA GLU A 57 3.63 18.47 15.39
C GLU A 57 4.04 17.23 14.58
N LYS A 58 3.84 16.03 15.12
CA LYS A 58 4.14 14.77 14.42
C LYS A 58 3.12 14.45 13.32
N GLU A 59 1.86 14.85 13.47
CA GLU A 59 0.86 14.73 12.40
C GLU A 59 1.15 15.66 11.22
N LYS A 60 1.56 16.92 11.48
CA LYS A 60 1.90 17.90 10.43
C LYS A 60 3.10 17.47 9.58
N LYS A 61 4.10 16.77 10.16
CA LYS A 61 5.23 16.20 9.40
C LYS A 61 4.83 14.99 8.55
N ARG A 62 3.95 14.11 9.05
CA ARG A 62 3.44 12.95 8.29
C ARG A 62 2.52 13.35 7.15
N ASP A 63 1.75 14.43 7.30
CA ASP A 63 0.90 14.95 6.23
C ASP A 63 1.69 15.67 5.12
N LYS A 64 2.78 16.36 5.47
CA LYS A 64 3.65 17.02 4.48
C LYS A 64 4.36 16.01 3.57
N ASP A 65 4.70 14.82 4.08
CA ASP A 65 5.27 13.72 3.28
C ASP A 65 4.21 12.93 2.48
N LYS A 66 2.96 12.85 2.96
CA LYS A 66 1.85 12.29 2.17
C LYS A 66 1.45 13.19 1.00
N ARG A 67 1.52 14.52 1.18
CA ARG A 67 1.16 15.51 0.15
C ARG A 67 2.16 15.59 -1.02
N LYS A 68 3.44 15.24 -0.79
CA LYS A 68 4.45 15.10 -1.86
C LYS A 68 4.30 13.82 -2.69
N LYS A 69 3.43 12.90 -2.28
CA LYS A 69 3.18 11.61 -2.93
C LYS A 69 1.77 11.51 -3.51
N GLU A 70 1.08 12.64 -3.65
CA GLU A 70 0.00 12.76 -4.61
C GLU A 70 0.64 12.57 -5.97
N ARG A 71 0.54 11.33 -6.49
CA ARG A 71 1.12 10.92 -7.76
C ARG A 71 0.61 11.91 -8.80
N VAL A 72 1.50 12.82 -9.23
CA VAL A 72 1.26 13.70 -10.37
C VAL A 72 0.61 12.84 -11.44
N LYS A 73 -0.63 13.16 -11.82
CA LYS A 73 -1.37 12.35 -12.78
C LYS A 73 -0.54 12.33 -14.05
N LEU A 74 0.09 11.19 -14.32
CA LEU A 74 0.91 11.03 -15.51
C LEU A 74 -0.05 10.83 -16.69
N TYR A 75 0.16 11.55 -17.77
CA TYR A 75 -0.55 11.32 -19.02
C TYR A 75 0.43 10.70 -20.03
N THR A 76 -0.06 9.72 -20.79
CA THR A 76 0.73 9.15 -21.88
C THR A 76 0.82 10.18 -23.00
N LYS A 77 2.00 10.77 -23.20
CA LYS A 77 2.25 11.74 -24.28
C LYS A 77 2.33 11.03 -25.63
N ASP A 78 2.97 9.86 -25.70
CA ASP A 78 3.14 9.13 -26.95
C ASP A 78 2.43 7.77 -26.90
N ARG A 79 1.20 7.75 -27.43
CA ARG A 79 0.34 6.56 -27.44
C ARG A 79 0.86 5.48 -28.39
N HIS A 80 1.49 5.84 -29.50
CA HIS A 80 2.04 4.88 -30.47
C HIS A 80 3.32 4.23 -29.95
N LEU A 81 4.17 5.00 -29.27
CA LEU A 81 5.34 4.45 -28.61
C LEU A 81 4.93 3.50 -27.47
N LEU A 82 3.92 3.87 -26.67
CA LEU A 82 3.39 2.99 -25.64
C LEU A 82 2.82 1.70 -26.23
N LEU A 83 2.03 1.79 -27.31
CA LEU A 83 1.46 0.64 -28.00
C LEU A 83 2.56 -0.33 -28.47
N SER A 84 3.67 0.22 -28.99
CA SER A 84 4.82 -0.56 -29.44
C SER A 84 5.42 -1.40 -28.31
N PHE A 85 5.53 -0.85 -27.09
CA PHE A 85 6.00 -1.60 -25.91
C PHE A 85 4.97 -2.58 -25.36
N ILE A 86 3.69 -2.20 -25.34
CA ILE A 86 2.58 -3.06 -24.88
C ILE A 86 2.47 -4.33 -25.72
N TYR A 87 2.76 -4.26 -27.02
CA TYR A 87 2.74 -5.43 -27.90
C TYR A 87 3.73 -6.53 -27.46
N PHE A 88 4.91 -6.14 -26.94
CA PHE A 88 5.93 -7.09 -26.50
C PHE A 88 5.86 -7.44 -25.01
N ASP A 89 5.31 -6.57 -24.16
CA ASP A 89 5.06 -6.86 -22.74
C ASP A 89 3.66 -7.47 -22.53
N GLN A 90 3.57 -8.80 -22.63
CA GLN A 90 2.33 -9.56 -22.38
C GLN A 90 1.80 -9.40 -20.96
N THR A 91 2.68 -9.13 -19.99
CA THR A 91 2.30 -9.00 -18.57
C THR A 91 1.87 -7.58 -18.21
N HIS A 92 2.11 -6.62 -19.09
CA HIS A 92 1.87 -5.19 -18.89
C HIS A 92 2.49 -4.67 -17.59
N CYS A 93 3.63 -5.23 -17.19
CA CYS A 93 4.34 -4.88 -15.97
C CYS A 93 5.07 -3.53 -16.06
N GLY A 94 5.16 -2.93 -17.25
CA GLY A 94 5.69 -1.58 -17.43
C GLY A 94 7.20 -1.51 -17.64
N TYR A 95 7.85 -2.68 -17.78
CA TYR A 95 9.26 -2.81 -18.09
C TYR A 95 9.54 -4.04 -18.96
N ILE A 96 10.66 -4.03 -19.68
CA ILE A 96 11.14 -5.17 -20.48
C ILE A 96 12.61 -5.41 -20.11
N PHE A 97 13.02 -6.67 -19.96
CA PHE A 97 14.40 -7.00 -19.62
C PHE A 97 15.36 -6.68 -20.78
N ASP A 98 16.61 -6.36 -20.44
CA ASP A 98 17.67 -6.08 -21.42
C ASP A 98 17.83 -7.19 -22.46
N LYS A 99 17.78 -8.45 -22.03
CA LYS A 99 17.86 -9.62 -22.89
C LYS A 99 16.74 -9.66 -23.92
N ASP A 100 15.50 -9.36 -23.51
CA ASP A 100 14.35 -9.38 -24.41
C ASP A 100 14.40 -8.21 -25.40
N ILE A 101 14.92 -7.04 -24.98
CA ILE A 101 15.18 -5.91 -25.88
C ILE A 101 16.30 -6.24 -26.88
N GLU A 102 17.37 -6.92 -26.44
CA GLU A 102 18.42 -7.41 -27.34
C GLU A 102 17.84 -8.37 -28.39
N ASP A 103 17.03 -9.33 -27.96
CA ASP A 103 16.38 -10.31 -28.84
C ASP A 103 15.44 -9.62 -29.83
N LEU A 104 14.67 -8.62 -29.38
CA LEU A 104 13.84 -7.79 -30.26
C LEU A 104 14.67 -7.01 -31.29
N LEU A 105 15.82 -6.47 -30.93
CA LEU A 105 16.69 -5.77 -31.88
C LEU A 105 17.30 -6.73 -32.92
N TYR A 106 17.48 -8.01 -32.59
CA TYR A 106 17.94 -9.00 -33.57
C TYR A 106 16.85 -9.39 -34.57
N THR A 107 15.58 -9.39 -34.20
CA THR A 107 14.48 -9.69 -35.15
C THR A 107 14.32 -8.62 -36.22
N LEU A 108 14.80 -7.40 -35.98
CA LEU A 108 14.83 -6.32 -36.97
C LEU A 108 15.79 -6.56 -38.14
N GLY A 109 16.65 -7.60 -38.07
CA GLY A 109 17.58 -7.93 -39.16
C GLY A 109 18.68 -6.90 -39.38
N LEU A 110 19.00 -6.08 -38.37
CA LEU A 110 20.03 -5.06 -38.46
C LEU A 110 21.42 -5.70 -38.57
N LYS A 111 22.29 -5.13 -39.43
CA LYS A 111 23.71 -5.54 -39.56
C LYS A 111 24.57 -5.01 -38.40
N LEU A 112 24.17 -5.33 -37.17
CA LEU A 112 24.90 -4.98 -35.95
C LEU A 112 25.47 -6.24 -35.30
N SER A 113 26.74 -6.17 -34.89
CA SER A 113 27.35 -7.22 -34.10
C SER A 113 26.69 -7.31 -32.71
N ARG A 114 26.80 -8.48 -32.09
CA ARG A 114 26.27 -8.74 -30.74
C ARG A 114 26.80 -7.76 -29.69
N ALA A 115 28.04 -7.28 -29.84
CA ALA A 115 28.61 -6.27 -28.95
C ALA A 115 28.00 -4.88 -29.16
N GLN A 116 27.65 -4.51 -30.39
CA GLN A 116 27.02 -3.23 -30.71
C GLN A 116 25.59 -3.16 -30.20
N VAL A 117 24.80 -4.24 -30.36
CA VAL A 117 23.44 -4.33 -29.84
C VAL A 117 23.45 -4.17 -28.31
N ARG A 118 24.30 -4.94 -27.60
CA ARG A 118 24.47 -4.78 -26.15
C ARG A 118 24.84 -3.37 -25.73
N LYS A 119 25.76 -2.73 -26.47
CA LYS A 119 26.17 -1.35 -26.20
C LYS A 119 25.01 -0.37 -26.40
N LEU A 120 24.12 -0.61 -27.35
CA LEU A 120 22.94 0.22 -27.59
C LEU A 120 21.90 0.03 -26.48
N VAL A 121 21.55 -1.22 -26.16
CA VAL A 121 20.60 -1.56 -25.10
C VAL A 121 21.05 -1.00 -23.74
N SER A 122 22.35 -1.08 -23.44
CA SER A 122 22.91 -0.54 -22.19
C SER A 122 22.77 0.97 -22.01
N LYS A 123 22.48 1.73 -23.07
CA LYS A 123 22.25 3.17 -22.98
C LYS A 123 20.83 3.50 -22.53
N VAL A 124 19.86 2.65 -22.85
CA VAL A 124 18.44 2.88 -22.62
C VAL A 124 17.91 2.09 -21.42
N VAL A 125 18.57 0.98 -21.08
CA VAL A 125 18.24 0.16 -19.93
C VAL A 125 18.89 0.70 -18.66
N THR A 126 18.12 0.72 -17.57
CA THR A 126 18.63 1.01 -16.22
C THR A 126 18.40 -0.18 -15.32
N ARG A 127 19.45 -0.71 -14.67
CA ARG A 127 19.37 -1.90 -13.79
C ARG A 127 18.76 -3.11 -14.50
N ASP A 128 19.30 -3.45 -15.66
CA ASP A 128 18.95 -4.64 -16.45
C ASP A 128 17.48 -4.69 -16.96
N SER A 129 16.71 -3.61 -16.79
CA SER A 129 15.38 -3.44 -17.39
C SER A 129 15.09 -2.04 -17.95
N LEU A 130 14.41 -2.01 -19.09
CA LEU A 130 13.89 -0.81 -19.75
C LEU A 130 12.51 -0.49 -19.20
N HIS A 131 12.36 0.61 -18.47
CA HIS A 131 11.07 1.04 -17.92
C HIS A 131 10.35 1.97 -18.90
N TYR A 132 9.63 1.40 -19.85
CA TYR A 132 9.07 2.16 -20.97
C TYR A 132 7.98 3.16 -20.56
N ARG A 133 7.27 2.94 -19.44
CA ARG A 133 6.30 3.91 -18.90
C ARG A 133 6.91 5.28 -18.58
N LYS A 134 8.18 5.30 -18.18
CA LYS A 134 8.92 6.56 -17.93
C LYS A 134 9.25 7.32 -19.22
N LEU A 135 9.24 6.64 -20.35
CA LEU A 135 9.51 7.23 -21.67
C LEU A 135 8.22 7.71 -22.32
N THR A 136 7.10 7.02 -22.06
CA THR A 136 5.79 7.32 -22.68
C THR A 136 4.98 8.33 -21.88
N ASP A 137 5.15 8.37 -20.56
CA ASP A 137 4.28 9.12 -19.67
C ASP A 137 4.98 10.37 -19.10
N LYS A 138 4.29 11.51 -19.14
CA LYS A 138 4.79 12.80 -18.65
C LYS A 138 3.91 13.35 -17.52
N PRO A 139 4.48 14.14 -16.59
CA PRO A 139 3.69 14.82 -15.58
C PRO A 139 2.69 15.77 -16.27
N ARG A 140 1.42 15.68 -15.88
CA ARG A 140 0.37 16.61 -16.30
C ARG A 140 0.61 17.94 -15.59
N GLU A 141 1.11 18.92 -16.33
CA GLU A 141 0.98 20.32 -15.95
C GLU A 141 -0.44 20.75 -16.37
N ASP A 142 -1.17 21.41 -15.48
CA ASP A 142 -2.60 21.72 -15.61
C ASP A 142 -2.93 22.81 -16.66
N ASP A 143 -2.18 22.85 -17.75
CA ASP A 143 -2.55 23.61 -18.93
C ASP A 143 -3.33 22.69 -19.88
N PHE A 144 -4.52 23.11 -20.26
CA PHE A 144 -5.33 22.46 -21.29
C PHE A 144 -4.55 22.42 -22.61
N ILE A 145 -3.87 21.30 -22.87
CA ILE A 145 -3.23 21.05 -24.16
C ILE A 145 -4.22 20.26 -25.02
N VAL A 146 -4.70 20.93 -26.07
CA VAL A 146 -5.35 20.33 -27.23
C VAL A 146 -4.47 19.17 -27.71
N ILE A 147 -5.08 18.01 -27.95
CA ILE A 147 -4.41 16.85 -28.56
C ILE A 147 -3.96 17.29 -29.95
N ASP A 148 -2.74 17.77 -30.07
CA ASP A 148 -2.10 18.05 -31.34
C ASP A 148 -1.52 16.75 -31.89
N ASP A 149 -2.40 15.97 -32.51
CA ASP A 149 -2.02 14.88 -33.42
C ASP A 149 -1.65 15.44 -34.82
N SER A 150 -1.69 16.76 -35.05
CA SER A 150 -1.51 17.38 -36.37
C SER A 150 -0.05 17.46 -36.83
N GLU A 151 0.93 17.55 -35.92
CA GLU A 151 2.35 17.68 -36.34
C GLU A 151 3.00 16.35 -36.78
N LYS A 152 2.42 15.18 -36.47
CA LYS A 152 3.01 13.87 -36.83
C LYS A 152 2.47 13.26 -38.12
N ASP A 153 1.30 13.68 -38.60
CA ASP A 153 0.73 13.20 -39.86
C ASP A 153 1.55 13.64 -41.08
N ALA A 154 2.31 14.74 -40.99
CA ALA A 154 3.16 15.23 -42.07
C ALA A 154 4.33 14.29 -42.43
N ASN A 155 4.76 13.41 -41.53
CA ASN A 155 5.94 12.54 -41.72
C ASN A 155 5.64 11.04 -41.75
N LEU A 156 4.39 10.63 -41.48
CA LEU A 156 4.04 9.20 -41.46
C LEU A 156 4.12 8.58 -42.87
N HIS A 157 3.73 9.35 -43.89
CA HIS A 157 3.83 8.93 -45.29
C HIS A 157 5.29 8.72 -45.73
N GLU A 158 6.22 9.56 -45.26
CA GLU A 158 7.63 9.45 -45.63
C GLU A 158 8.35 8.32 -44.87
N LEU A 159 8.01 8.11 -43.59
CA LEU A 159 8.49 6.94 -42.84
C LEU A 159 7.93 5.62 -43.37
N ALA A 160 6.66 5.58 -43.78
CA ALA A 160 6.02 4.38 -44.33
C ALA A 160 6.62 3.93 -45.66
N LEU A 161 7.21 4.86 -46.43
CA LEU A 161 7.95 4.54 -47.64
C LEU A 161 9.31 3.87 -47.34
N GLY A 162 9.89 4.10 -46.15
CA GLY A 162 11.12 3.46 -45.70
C GLY A 162 12.24 3.51 -46.74
N ASN A 163 12.96 2.40 -46.93
CA ASN A 163 14.04 2.29 -47.92
C ASN A 163 13.54 2.12 -49.37
N LYS A 164 12.22 2.15 -49.65
CA LYS A 164 11.71 1.92 -51.01
C LYS A 164 12.17 2.99 -52.00
N ARG A 165 12.39 4.23 -51.54
CA ARG A 165 12.94 5.33 -52.35
C ARG A 165 14.40 5.11 -52.76
N LEU A 166 15.12 4.22 -52.09
CA LEU A 166 16.51 3.86 -52.39
C LEU A 166 16.61 2.65 -53.34
N LEU A 167 15.48 2.03 -53.69
CA LEU A 167 15.45 0.94 -54.64
C LEU A 167 15.42 1.52 -56.08
N PRO A 168 16.30 1.08 -56.99
CA PRO A 168 16.41 1.59 -58.36
C PRO A 168 15.13 1.49 -59.20
N ILE A 169 14.14 0.69 -58.75
CA ILE A 169 12.86 0.49 -59.41
C ILE A 169 11.97 1.74 -59.33
N PHE A 170 12.18 2.61 -58.32
CA PHE A 170 11.35 3.79 -58.06
C PHE A 170 12.09 5.11 -58.27
N VAL A 171 13.32 5.06 -58.78
CA VAL A 171 14.03 6.26 -59.23
C VAL A 171 13.64 6.48 -60.69
N SER A 172 12.91 7.57 -60.95
CA SER A 172 12.39 8.07 -62.24
C SER A 172 11.01 7.51 -62.69
N GLU A 173 9.97 8.12 -62.14
CA GLU A 173 8.59 8.04 -62.65
C GLU A 173 8.38 8.98 -63.85
N GLU A 174 9.32 8.96 -64.79
CA GLU A 174 9.17 9.60 -66.11
C GLU A 174 9.11 8.57 -67.26
N THR A 175 9.23 7.26 -66.97
CA THR A 175 9.32 6.23 -68.03
C THR A 175 8.38 5.01 -67.91
N ILE A 176 7.48 4.92 -66.93
CA ILE A 176 6.65 3.71 -66.72
C ILE A 176 5.14 3.95 -66.92
N ALA A 177 4.71 5.12 -67.38
CA ALA A 177 3.30 5.42 -67.64
C ALA A 177 2.69 4.74 -68.90
N LYS A 178 3.38 3.78 -69.54
CA LYS A 178 2.93 3.17 -70.83
C LYS A 178 2.82 1.65 -70.86
N ARG A 179 2.98 0.95 -69.74
CA ARG A 179 2.67 -0.49 -69.66
C ARG A 179 1.95 -0.79 -68.36
N MET A 180 0.62 -0.76 -68.41
CA MET A 180 -0.32 -1.64 -67.71
C MET A 180 -1.73 -1.03 -67.80
N LYS A 181 -2.16 -0.80 -69.05
CA LYS A 181 -3.54 -0.50 -69.43
C LYS A 181 -4.06 -1.73 -70.15
N SER A 182 -4.28 -2.83 -69.42
CA SER A 182 -4.93 -4.04 -69.93
C SER A 182 -5.25 -5.00 -68.77
N ALA A 183 -6.38 -4.79 -68.12
CA ALA A 183 -7.20 -5.82 -67.49
C ALA A 183 -8.43 -5.13 -66.87
N ASP A 184 -9.21 -4.50 -67.75
CA ASP A 184 -10.60 -4.21 -67.43
C ASP A 184 -11.38 -5.48 -67.78
N SER A 185 -11.82 -6.20 -66.76
CA SER A 185 -12.79 -7.29 -66.88
C SER A 185 -13.53 -7.35 -65.54
N ALA A 186 -14.49 -6.42 -65.44
CA ALA A 186 -15.61 -6.54 -64.55
C ALA A 186 -16.43 -7.78 -64.96
N GLU A 187 -16.06 -8.95 -64.44
CA GLU A 187 -16.98 -10.06 -64.26
C GLU A 187 -17.26 -10.18 -62.77
N SER A 188 -18.41 -9.65 -62.40
CA SER A 188 -19.18 -10.02 -61.22
C SER A 188 -19.45 -11.52 -61.27
N THR A 189 -18.47 -12.28 -60.78
CA THR A 189 -18.69 -13.64 -60.31
C THR A 189 -19.35 -13.51 -58.95
N GLU A 190 -20.59 -13.97 -58.86
CA GLU A 190 -21.29 -14.26 -57.61
C GLU A 190 -20.45 -15.29 -56.84
N LEU A 191 -19.43 -14.80 -56.14
CA LEU A 191 -18.70 -15.57 -55.15
C LEU A 191 -19.68 -15.82 -54.01
N GLU A 192 -19.78 -17.08 -53.61
CA GLU A 192 -20.68 -17.61 -52.60
C GLU A 192 -20.91 -16.67 -51.41
N ASP A 193 -22.18 -16.60 -51.02
CA ASP A 193 -22.78 -15.91 -49.87
C ASP A 193 -21.78 -15.55 -48.74
N GLY A 194 -21.28 -14.32 -48.74
CA GLY A 194 -20.50 -13.73 -47.65
C GLY A 194 -18.99 -13.56 -47.87
N PHE A 195 -18.42 -13.95 -49.02
CA PHE A 195 -17.01 -13.67 -49.33
C PHE A 195 -16.84 -12.46 -50.25
N VAL A 196 -16.04 -11.48 -49.83
CA VAL A 196 -15.77 -10.24 -50.59
C VAL A 196 -14.27 -10.06 -50.79
N MET A 197 -13.85 -9.78 -52.02
CA MET A 197 -12.47 -9.43 -52.34
C MET A 197 -12.19 -7.97 -51.96
N PHE A 198 -11.37 -7.74 -50.93
CA PHE A 198 -10.96 -6.41 -50.50
C PHE A 198 -9.44 -6.24 -50.61
N ARG A 199 -8.99 -5.30 -51.46
CA ARG A 199 -7.56 -5.01 -51.72
C ARG A 199 -6.73 -6.24 -52.10
N GLY A 200 -7.30 -7.13 -52.91
CA GLY A 200 -6.63 -8.35 -53.38
C GLY A 200 -6.62 -9.51 -52.37
N SER A 201 -7.26 -9.34 -51.20
CA SER A 201 -7.45 -10.41 -50.21
C SER A 201 -8.93 -10.82 -50.14
N LEU A 202 -9.19 -12.13 -50.08
CA LEU A 202 -10.54 -12.67 -49.89
C LEU A 202 -10.93 -12.53 -48.40
N VAL A 203 -12.02 -11.81 -48.13
CA VAL A 203 -12.53 -11.53 -46.78
C VAL A 203 -13.88 -12.20 -46.58
N ASP A 204 -14.00 -12.99 -45.51
CA ASP A 204 -15.25 -13.58 -45.05
C ASP A 204 -16.00 -12.59 -44.16
N VAL A 205 -17.06 -11.99 -44.71
CA VAL A 205 -17.90 -10.99 -44.05
C VAL A 205 -18.70 -11.62 -42.92
N ASN A 206 -19.21 -12.83 -43.10
CA ASN A 206 -20.02 -13.54 -42.10
C ASN A 206 -19.21 -13.87 -40.84
N LYS A 207 -17.96 -14.32 -41.03
CA LYS A 207 -17.04 -14.56 -39.92
C LYS A 207 -16.65 -13.27 -39.21
N LEU A 208 -16.43 -12.18 -39.95
CA LEU A 208 -16.09 -10.87 -39.36
C LEU A 208 -17.28 -10.31 -38.55
N MET A 209 -18.50 -10.42 -39.07
CA MET A 209 -19.72 -10.04 -38.36
C MET A 209 -19.93 -10.89 -37.10
N SER A 210 -19.76 -12.21 -37.17
CA SER A 210 -19.83 -13.08 -35.99
C SER A 210 -18.75 -12.78 -34.94
N GLN A 211 -17.54 -12.39 -35.37
CA GLN A 211 -16.49 -11.95 -34.47
C GLN A 211 -16.83 -10.60 -33.82
N LEU A 212 -17.40 -9.67 -34.58
CA LEU A 212 -17.88 -8.39 -34.07
C LEU A 212 -18.98 -8.59 -33.04
N GLU A 213 -19.98 -9.43 -33.30
CA GLU A 213 -21.04 -9.74 -32.35
C GLU A 213 -20.52 -10.33 -31.04
N ARG A 214 -19.53 -11.25 -31.12
CA ARG A 214 -18.88 -11.79 -29.92
C ARG A 214 -18.13 -10.71 -29.14
N SER A 215 -17.44 -9.81 -29.84
CA SER A 215 -16.74 -8.67 -29.23
C SER A 215 -17.72 -7.69 -28.60
N GLU A 216 -18.84 -7.38 -29.25
CA GLU A 216 -19.88 -6.49 -28.72
C GLU A 216 -20.56 -7.08 -27.49
N ARG A 217 -20.88 -8.40 -27.50
CA ARG A 217 -21.40 -9.09 -26.31
C ARG A 217 -20.42 -9.06 -25.14
N ALA A 218 -19.13 -9.30 -25.41
CA ALA A 218 -18.09 -9.19 -24.38
C ALA A 218 -17.98 -7.75 -23.85
N ARG A 219 -18.07 -6.74 -24.73
CA ARG A 219 -18.06 -5.33 -24.31
C ARG A 219 -19.24 -5.02 -23.38
N ILE A 220 -20.45 -5.39 -23.78
CA ILE A 220 -21.67 -5.16 -23.00
C ILE A 220 -21.59 -5.86 -21.63
N ASP A 221 -21.13 -7.11 -21.56
CA ASP A 221 -20.94 -7.81 -20.28
C ASP A 221 -19.92 -7.11 -19.37
N THR A 222 -18.80 -6.65 -19.93
CA THR A 222 -17.79 -5.91 -19.17
C THR A 222 -18.30 -4.55 -18.69
N GLU A 223 -19.13 -3.87 -19.49
CA GLU A 223 -19.75 -2.61 -19.13
C GLU A 223 -20.79 -2.80 -18.02
N ALA A 224 -21.64 -3.83 -18.12
CA ALA A 224 -22.59 -4.19 -17.09
C ALA A 224 -21.89 -4.51 -15.75
N ARG A 225 -20.84 -5.35 -15.79
CA ARG A 225 -20.03 -5.66 -14.60
C ARG A 225 -19.34 -4.42 -14.04
N MET A 226 -18.91 -3.48 -14.88
CA MET A 226 -18.32 -2.21 -14.42
C MET A 226 -19.36 -1.35 -13.68
N VAL A 227 -20.59 -1.29 -14.18
CA VAL A 227 -21.69 -0.57 -13.52
C VAL A 227 -22.04 -1.22 -12.18
N GLU A 228 -22.13 -2.55 -12.12
CA GLU A 228 -22.36 -3.30 -10.88
C GLU A 228 -21.28 -3.01 -9.83
N LEU A 229 -20.01 -3.09 -10.22
CA LEU A 229 -18.88 -2.79 -9.33
C LEU A 229 -18.89 -1.33 -8.84
N LYS A 230 -19.27 -0.37 -9.70
CA LYS A 230 -19.44 1.03 -9.28
C LYS A 230 -20.55 1.17 -8.24
N ASN A 231 -21.68 0.52 -8.44
CA ASN A 231 -22.80 0.53 -7.51
C ASN A 231 -22.43 -0.14 -6.17
N GLU A 232 -21.71 -1.25 -6.21
CA GLU A 232 -21.22 -1.93 -5.01
C GLU A 232 -20.22 -1.06 -4.24
N ASN A 233 -19.29 -0.41 -4.95
CA ASN A 233 -18.32 0.48 -4.35
C ASN A 233 -18.99 1.71 -3.70
N GLN A 234 -20.04 2.26 -4.33
CA GLN A 234 -20.84 3.32 -3.73
C GLN A 234 -21.53 2.85 -2.45
N LYS A 235 -22.19 1.67 -2.47
CA LYS A 235 -22.82 1.09 -1.27
C LYS A 235 -21.81 0.82 -0.16
N LEU A 236 -20.62 0.31 -0.49
CA LEU A 236 -19.53 0.09 0.47
C LEU A 236 -19.03 1.41 1.06
N SER A 237 -18.87 2.44 0.23
CA SER A 237 -18.49 3.78 0.68
C SER A 237 -19.53 4.35 1.65
N GLU A 238 -20.82 4.22 1.37
CA GLU A 238 -21.89 4.65 2.27
C GLU A 238 -21.93 3.86 3.59
N LYS A 239 -21.67 2.55 3.55
CA LYS A 239 -21.53 1.73 4.78
C LYS A 239 -20.32 2.17 5.60
N TYR A 240 -19.20 2.45 4.93
CA TYR A 240 -17.98 2.92 5.56
C TYR A 240 -18.18 4.27 6.25
N THR A 241 -18.83 5.24 5.59
CA THR A 241 -19.10 6.55 6.18
C THR A 241 -20.03 6.45 7.40
N LYS A 242 -21.10 5.63 7.31
CA LYS A 242 -22.00 5.36 8.45
C LYS A 242 -21.29 4.69 9.62
N SER A 243 -20.45 3.69 9.34
CA SER A 243 -19.65 3.02 10.38
C SER A 243 -18.67 4.01 11.02
N ASN A 244 -18.00 4.84 10.21
CA ASN A 244 -17.07 5.84 10.70
C ASN A 244 -17.75 6.93 11.56
N SER A 245 -18.97 7.36 11.22
CA SER A 245 -19.75 8.25 12.09
C SER A 245 -20.14 7.59 13.41
N SER A 246 -20.51 6.31 13.37
CA SER A 246 -20.83 5.53 14.59
C SER A 246 -19.60 5.39 15.50
N ILE A 247 -18.43 5.07 14.91
CA ILE A 247 -17.16 5.01 15.65
C ILE A 247 -16.84 6.36 16.30
N LYS A 248 -17.03 7.48 15.59
CA LYS A 248 -16.82 8.82 16.16
C LYS A 248 -17.77 9.09 17.32
N HIS A 249 -19.05 8.74 17.18
CA HIS A 249 -20.05 8.91 18.22
C HIS A 249 -19.73 8.08 19.47
N LEU A 250 -19.45 6.78 19.29
CA LEU A 250 -19.04 5.88 20.39
C LEU A 250 -17.76 6.35 21.09
N ASN A 251 -16.79 6.88 20.34
CA ASN A 251 -15.59 7.47 20.95
C ASN A 251 -15.91 8.72 21.78
N SER A 252 -16.88 9.54 21.36
CA SER A 252 -17.36 10.66 22.16
C SER A 252 -18.00 10.17 23.46
N GLU A 253 -18.90 9.19 23.37
CA GLU A 253 -19.55 8.61 24.56
C GLU A 253 -18.53 8.01 25.52
N VAL A 254 -17.51 7.29 25.02
CA VAL A 254 -16.43 6.75 25.85
C VAL A 254 -15.67 7.86 26.58
N LYS A 255 -15.41 9.00 25.92
CA LYS A 255 -14.78 10.17 26.58
C LYS A 255 -15.68 10.73 27.67
N ASP A 256 -16.97 10.92 27.38
CA ASP A 256 -17.95 11.44 28.34
C ASP A 256 -18.10 10.51 29.55
N TYR A 257 -18.12 9.19 29.35
CA TYR A 257 -18.18 8.21 30.43
C TYR A 257 -16.89 8.19 31.26
N LYS A 258 -15.71 8.34 30.65
CA LYS A 258 -14.44 8.48 31.38
C LYS A 258 -14.42 9.73 32.24
N GLU A 259 -14.92 10.86 31.73
CA GLU A 259 -15.01 12.11 32.49
C GLU A 259 -16.00 11.98 33.65
N LYS A 260 -17.20 11.42 33.42
CA LYS A 260 -18.18 11.13 34.48
C LYS A 260 -17.58 10.21 35.55
N LEU A 261 -16.88 9.15 35.13
CA LEU A 261 -16.23 8.23 36.06
C LEU A 261 -15.21 8.97 36.94
N ARG A 262 -14.31 9.75 36.35
CA ARG A 262 -13.33 10.56 37.08
C ARG A 262 -14.00 11.52 38.07
N ASN A 263 -15.06 12.22 37.64
CA ASN A 263 -15.83 13.11 38.50
C ASN A 263 -16.47 12.38 39.69
N THR A 264 -17.00 11.16 39.47
CA THR A 264 -17.55 10.34 40.56
C THR A 264 -16.48 9.79 41.49
N GLU A 265 -15.32 9.39 40.97
CA GLU A 265 -14.17 8.95 41.76
C GLU A 265 -13.65 10.09 42.64
N ASP A 266 -13.49 11.29 42.09
CA ASP A 266 -13.09 12.49 42.86
C ASP A 266 -14.11 12.82 43.95
N SER A 267 -15.41 12.68 43.66
CA SER A 267 -16.47 12.86 44.65
C SER A 267 -16.40 11.81 45.77
N LEU A 268 -16.18 10.54 45.39
CA LEU A 268 -16.03 9.44 46.34
C LEU A 268 -14.82 9.64 47.25
N ILE A 269 -13.69 10.08 46.71
CA ILE A 269 -12.49 10.41 47.48
C ILE A 269 -12.80 11.51 48.51
N ARG A 270 -13.47 12.59 48.10
CA ARG A 270 -13.89 13.68 49.01
C ARG A 270 -14.81 13.18 50.12
N VAL A 271 -15.85 12.44 49.79
CA VAL A 271 -16.80 11.89 50.78
C VAL A 271 -16.10 10.92 51.73
N THR A 272 -15.20 10.09 51.23
CA THR A 272 -14.41 9.17 52.05
C THR A 272 -13.49 9.93 53.01
N ALA A 273 -12.88 11.04 52.56
CA ALA A 273 -12.08 11.89 53.43
C ALA A 273 -12.91 12.54 54.55
N TYR A 274 -14.09 13.09 54.23
CA TYR A 274 -15.02 13.62 55.24
C TYR A 274 -15.48 12.53 56.22
N SER A 275 -15.82 11.34 55.73
CA SER A 275 -16.22 10.22 56.59
C SER A 275 -15.11 9.83 57.56
N LYS A 276 -13.86 9.74 57.09
CA LYS A 276 -12.68 9.50 57.95
C LYS A 276 -12.51 10.62 58.98
N LEU A 277 -12.64 11.88 58.58
CA LEU A 277 -12.53 13.02 59.49
C LEU A 277 -13.61 12.97 60.59
N PHE A 278 -14.86 12.68 60.23
CA PHE A 278 -15.95 12.53 61.20
C PHE A 278 -15.69 11.37 62.16
N GLN A 279 -15.22 10.22 61.65
CA GLN A 279 -14.86 9.07 62.49
C GLN A 279 -13.73 9.42 63.48
N THR A 280 -12.65 10.06 63.02
CA THR A 280 -11.57 10.51 63.90
C THR A 280 -12.08 11.49 64.95
N THR A 281 -12.91 12.47 64.55
CA THR A 281 -13.49 13.44 65.49
C THR A 281 -14.38 12.77 66.54
N LEU A 282 -15.18 11.77 66.15
CA LEU A 282 -16.01 11.01 67.08
C LEU A 282 -15.18 10.16 68.05
N ILE A 283 -14.08 9.56 67.58
CA ILE A 283 -13.12 8.83 68.42
C ILE A 283 -12.49 9.81 69.42
N ASP A 284 -12.02 10.98 68.97
CA ASP A 284 -11.43 12.00 69.84
C ASP A 284 -12.42 12.49 70.91
N ILE A 285 -13.70 12.68 70.54
CA ILE A 285 -14.77 13.04 71.48
C ILE A 285 -14.99 11.89 72.47
N ARG A 286 -15.09 10.64 72.00
CA ARG A 286 -15.26 9.45 72.85
C ARG A 286 -14.10 9.34 73.86
N ASP A 287 -12.86 9.48 73.40
CA ASP A 287 -11.68 9.37 74.24
C ASP A 287 -11.57 10.51 75.26
N LYS A 288 -12.13 11.69 74.97
CA LYS A 288 -12.26 12.80 75.93
C LYS A 288 -13.38 12.60 76.96
N ILE A 289 -14.49 11.95 76.56
CA ILE A 289 -15.65 11.72 77.41
C ILE A 289 -15.48 10.45 78.28
N ASP A 290 -14.83 9.41 77.78
CA ASP A 290 -14.59 8.13 78.47
C ASP A 290 -14.02 8.30 79.90
N PRO A 291 -13.01 9.18 80.15
CA PRO A 291 -12.50 9.43 81.49
C PRO A 291 -13.52 10.11 82.40
N VAL A 292 -14.32 11.04 81.85
CA VAL A 292 -15.36 11.76 82.60
C VAL A 292 -16.45 10.79 83.02
N LEU A 293 -16.97 9.97 82.08
CA LEU A 293 -17.97 8.95 82.36
C LEU A 293 -17.49 7.90 83.38
N LYS A 294 -16.24 7.43 83.26
CA LYS A 294 -15.66 6.49 84.23
C LYS A 294 -15.46 7.13 85.59
N SER A 295 -15.07 8.41 85.66
CA SER A 295 -14.93 9.15 86.92
C SER A 295 -16.27 9.44 87.60
N THR A 296 -17.36 9.61 86.84
CA THR A 296 -18.71 9.76 87.37
C THR A 296 -19.32 8.42 87.80
N SER A 297 -19.04 7.33 87.09
CA SER A 297 -19.51 5.98 87.44
C SER A 297 -18.80 5.39 88.66
N HIS A 298 -17.50 5.64 88.86
CA HIS A 298 -16.78 5.24 90.07
C HIS A 298 -17.25 5.93 91.36
N LYS A 299 -18.07 7.00 91.27
CA LYS A 299 -18.71 7.60 92.45
C LYS A 299 -20.04 6.94 92.86
N GLU A 300 -20.66 6.14 91.99
CA GLU A 300 -21.96 5.51 92.28
C GLU A 300 -21.87 3.99 92.52
N GLU A 301 -20.78 3.32 92.15
CA GLU A 301 -20.69 1.84 92.20
C GLU A 301 -20.17 1.23 93.52
N THR A 302 -19.93 1.99 94.60
CA THR A 302 -19.56 1.37 95.91
C THR A 302 -20.74 0.82 96.70
N THR A 303 -21.98 0.96 96.25
CA THR A 303 -23.15 0.50 97.00
C THR A 303 -24.28 0.02 96.09
N PHE A 304 -24.16 -1.11 95.39
CA PHE A 304 -25.27 -2.08 95.28
C PHE A 304 -24.91 -3.30 94.39
N VAL A 305 -25.33 -4.47 94.87
CA VAL A 305 -25.50 -5.76 94.16
C VAL A 305 -24.26 -6.61 93.88
N LYS A 306 -23.83 -7.31 94.94
CA LYS A 306 -23.60 -8.76 94.83
C LYS A 306 -24.96 -9.46 94.67
N LYS A 307 -25.19 -10.15 93.55
CA LYS A 307 -26.10 -11.32 93.50
C LYS A 307 -25.83 -12.19 92.28
N ASP A 308 -25.30 -13.38 92.56
CA ASP A 308 -25.18 -14.52 91.66
C ASP A 308 -26.53 -15.06 91.18
N LYS A 309 -26.46 -15.93 90.13
CA LYS A 309 -27.48 -16.83 89.51
C LYS A 309 -28.22 -16.25 88.31
N ASP A 310 -28.51 -16.93 87.21
CA ASP A 310 -28.48 -18.35 86.73
C ASP A 310 -28.56 -18.26 85.17
N ASP A 311 -27.81 -19.04 84.39
CA ASP A 311 -28.15 -20.35 83.77
C ASP A 311 -28.88 -20.28 82.39
N LYS A 312 -28.27 -21.00 81.42
CA LYS A 312 -28.81 -21.71 80.23
C LYS A 312 -29.34 -21.03 78.94
N ASP A 313 -28.71 -21.51 77.85
CA ASP A 313 -29.26 -22.05 76.58
C ASP A 313 -30.20 -21.21 75.70
N LYS A 314 -29.78 -20.93 74.46
CA LYS A 314 -30.23 -21.69 73.27
C LYS A 314 -29.65 -21.17 71.95
N ASP A 315 -29.22 -22.14 71.15
CA ASP A 315 -29.07 -22.13 69.70
C ASP A 315 -29.97 -21.16 68.93
N LYS A 316 -29.38 -20.48 67.93
CA LYS A 316 -30.02 -20.25 66.62
C LYS A 316 -28.99 -19.91 65.54
N LYS A 317 -28.63 -20.97 64.81
CA LYS A 317 -28.26 -21.05 63.39
C LYS A 317 -28.60 -19.77 62.58
N HIS A 318 -27.60 -19.14 61.97
CA HIS A 318 -27.82 -18.14 60.91
C HIS A 318 -27.19 -18.62 59.61
N GLU A 319 -28.00 -19.30 58.80
CA GLU A 319 -27.76 -19.46 57.36
C GLU A 319 -27.97 -18.12 56.65
N GLU A 320 -27.08 -17.87 55.69
CA GLU A 320 -27.19 -17.04 54.48
C GLU A 320 -28.06 -15.76 54.47
N ASN A 321 -27.38 -14.61 54.34
CA ASN A 321 -27.90 -13.47 53.57
C ASN A 321 -26.90 -13.14 52.46
N LYS A 322 -26.93 -13.91 51.38
CA LYS A 322 -26.30 -13.53 50.11
C LYS A 322 -27.07 -12.35 49.52
N SER A 323 -26.35 -11.25 49.33
CA SER A 323 -26.89 -9.98 48.87
C SER A 323 -27.31 -10.04 47.41
N ARG A 324 -28.34 -9.24 47.10
CA ARG A 324 -29.08 -9.13 45.83
C ARG A 324 -28.23 -8.94 44.56
N TRP A 325 -26.95 -8.60 44.69
CA TRP A 325 -26.03 -8.30 43.60
C TRP A 325 -25.39 -9.54 42.96
N GLU A 326 -25.36 -10.68 43.66
CA GLU A 326 -24.75 -11.92 43.15
C GLU A 326 -25.66 -12.69 42.16
N LYS A 327 -26.96 -12.36 42.10
CA LYS A 327 -27.94 -13.04 41.24
C LYS A 327 -28.01 -12.48 39.80
N GLU A 328 -27.56 -11.26 39.55
CA GLU A 328 -27.63 -10.68 38.20
C GLU A 328 -26.47 -11.09 37.30
N VAL A 329 -25.29 -11.39 37.86
CA VAL A 329 -24.09 -11.76 37.08
C VAL A 329 -24.26 -13.11 36.37
N LYS A 330 -25.12 -14.00 36.85
CA LYS A 330 -25.37 -15.31 36.22
C LYS A 330 -26.40 -15.30 35.11
N LYS A 331 -27.19 -14.23 34.94
CA LYS A 331 -28.27 -14.19 33.93
C LYS A 331 -27.83 -13.63 32.57
N GLY A 332 -26.65 -12.99 32.47
CA GLY A 332 -26.16 -12.37 31.24
C GLY A 332 -25.14 -13.20 30.45
N ARG A 333 -24.96 -14.49 30.76
CA ARG A 333 -23.96 -15.35 30.11
C ARG A 333 -24.56 -16.61 29.50
N ILE A 334 -25.76 -16.51 28.94
CA ILE A 334 -26.30 -17.47 27.97
C ILE A 334 -27.13 -16.65 26.99
N GLU A 335 -26.52 -16.28 25.87
CA GLU A 335 -27.06 -16.33 24.50
C GLU A 335 -25.95 -16.03 23.50
#